data_AF-R4IT82-F1
#
_entry.id   AF-R4IT82-F1
#
_cell.length_a   1.000
_cell.length_b   1.000
_cell.length_c   1.000
_cell.angle_alpha   90.00
_cell.angle_beta   90.00
_cell.angle_gamma   90.00
#
_symmetry.space_group_name_H-M   'P 1'
#
loop_
_entity.id
_entity.type
_entity.pdbx_description
1 polymer ?
#
loop_
_entity_poly.entity_id
_entity_poly.type
_entity_poly.pdbx_seq_one_letter_code
_entity_poly.pdbx_strand_id
1 'polypeptide(L)'
;MPAIPDRWIPYKACGNVIEGTRFICFKVPLKKNVQAYNKAIKEIWDIPALLEKIPKLGAVIDLTNTARYYNPEELKAAGILHKKIFMPGRIIPPEDKVTEFMDTVDEFLGKDCEFLIGVHCTHGLNCTGYMVCRYMRDRLGVPAKDAIKKFEKARGYQIERENYTADLLGTTPPPPDVGNSTEIKPLPQQGNCN
;
A
#
# COMPACT_ATOMS: atom_id res chain seq x y z
N MET A 1 5.71 20.74 12.43
CA MET A 1 5.78 19.26 12.26
C MET A 1 4.60 18.82 11.40
N PRO A 2 4.76 17.85 10.48
CA PRO A 2 3.64 17.41 9.65
C PRO A 2 2.56 16.75 10.53
N ALA A 3 1.31 17.12 10.29
CA ALA A 3 0.18 16.50 10.99
C ALA A 3 -0.02 15.04 10.54
N ILE A 4 -0.63 14.24 11.42
CA ILE A 4 -1.10 12.89 11.09
C ILE A 4 -2.10 13.01 9.93
N PRO A 5 -1.96 12.22 8.84
CA PRO A 5 -2.91 12.28 7.74
C PRO A 5 -4.33 11.95 8.18
N ASP A 6 -5.30 12.59 7.55
CA ASP A 6 -6.71 12.28 7.76
C ASP A 6 -6.99 10.78 7.57
N ARG A 7 -7.87 10.22 8.41
CA ARG A 7 -8.21 8.79 8.49
C ARG A 7 -7.01 7.83 8.62
N TRP A 8 -5.80 8.28 8.99
CA TRP A 8 -4.66 7.36 9.13
C TRP A 8 -4.81 6.40 10.32
N ILE A 9 -5.38 6.87 11.42
CA ILE A 9 -5.50 6.11 12.68
C ILE A 9 -6.41 4.88 12.55
N PRO A 10 -7.62 4.97 11.94
CA PRO A 10 -8.54 3.83 11.85
C PRO A 10 -8.07 2.63 11.01
N TYR A 11 -7.12 2.79 10.09
CA TYR A 11 -6.59 1.66 9.32
C TYR A 11 -5.50 0.91 10.09
N LYS A 12 -5.53 -0.42 10.02
CA LYS A 12 -4.42 -1.28 10.48
C LYS A 12 -3.12 -0.88 9.80
N ALA A 13 -2.03 -0.93 10.57
CA ALA A 13 -0.67 -0.60 10.14
C ALA A 13 -0.25 -1.39 8.89
N CYS A 14 -0.37 -2.71 8.94
CA CYS A 14 0.09 -3.62 7.91
C CYS A 14 -0.95 -4.71 7.63
N GLY A 15 -1.01 -5.16 6.38
CA GLY A 15 -1.70 -6.40 5.98
C GLY A 15 -0.78 -7.61 6.07
N ASN A 16 -1.17 -8.68 5.35
CA ASN A 16 -0.39 -9.91 5.17
C ASN A 16 0.25 -9.94 3.78
N VAL A 17 1.10 -10.95 3.53
CA VAL A 17 1.61 -11.25 2.19
C VAL A 17 0.45 -11.65 1.29
N ILE A 18 0.39 -11.07 0.08
CA ILE A 18 -0.66 -11.37 -0.90
C ILE A 18 -0.39 -12.74 -1.52
N GLU A 19 -1.37 -13.62 -1.45
CA GLU A 19 -1.29 -15.02 -1.89
C GLU A 19 -0.81 -15.18 -3.34
N GLY A 20 0.27 -15.93 -3.53
CA GLY A 20 0.90 -16.16 -4.83
C GLY A 20 1.81 -15.02 -5.28
N THR A 21 2.18 -14.10 -4.39
CA THR A 21 3.09 -12.99 -4.67
C THR A 21 4.08 -12.77 -3.53
N ARG A 22 5.02 -11.84 -3.72
CA ARG A 22 5.94 -11.35 -2.67
C ARG A 22 5.54 -9.97 -2.13
N PHE A 23 4.30 -9.52 -2.38
CA PHE A 23 3.84 -8.21 -1.95
C PHE A 23 3.30 -8.24 -0.53
N ILE A 24 3.65 -7.22 0.24
CA ILE A 24 3.01 -6.89 1.52
C ILE A 24 2.66 -5.40 1.52
N CYS A 25 1.44 -5.07 1.94
CA CYS A 25 0.90 -3.72 1.85
C CYS A 25 0.63 -3.13 3.24
N PHE A 26 0.97 -1.86 3.42
CA PHE A 26 0.82 -1.16 4.71
C PHE A 26 0.50 0.33 4.53
N LYS A 27 0.00 0.98 5.58
CA LYS A 27 -0.14 2.45 5.61
C LYS A 27 1.22 3.10 5.84
N VAL A 28 1.36 4.36 5.43
CA VAL A 28 2.64 5.09 5.55
C VAL A 28 3.15 5.08 7.01
N PRO A 29 4.40 4.68 7.27
CA PRO A 29 5.02 4.90 8.58
C PRO A 29 5.23 6.40 8.81
N LEU A 30 5.03 6.85 10.04
CA LEU A 30 5.20 8.26 10.43
C LEU A 30 6.35 8.39 11.42
N LYS A 31 7.06 9.51 11.42
CA LYS A 31 8.05 9.80 12.45
C LYS A 31 7.44 9.66 13.86
N LYS A 32 8.17 9.05 14.78
CA LYS A 32 7.73 8.78 16.17
C LYS A 32 7.20 10.03 16.88
N ASN A 33 7.85 11.17 16.71
CA ASN A 33 7.44 12.45 17.33
C ASN A 33 6.08 12.99 16.84
N VAL A 34 5.64 12.60 15.63
CA VAL A 34 4.31 12.96 15.10
C VAL A 34 3.21 12.12 15.78
N GLN A 35 3.56 10.92 16.24
CA GLN A 35 2.62 9.96 16.82
C GLN A 35 2.55 10.03 18.35
N ALA A 36 3.70 10.25 19.01
CA ALA A 36 3.88 10.09 20.46
C ALA A 36 2.92 10.90 21.35
N TYR A 37 2.39 12.01 20.85
CA TYR A 37 1.50 12.89 21.60
C TYR A 37 0.01 12.68 21.28
N ASN A 38 -0.33 11.78 20.33
CA ASN A 38 -1.72 11.51 19.96
C ASN A 38 -2.29 10.34 20.78
N LYS A 39 -3.21 10.62 21.71
CA LYS A 39 -3.82 9.63 22.61
C LYS A 39 -4.59 8.50 21.93
N ALA A 40 -5.01 8.70 20.68
CA ALA A 40 -5.72 7.68 19.89
C ALA A 40 -4.76 6.65 19.28
N ILE A 41 -3.47 6.95 19.18
CA ILE A 41 -2.44 6.01 18.73
C ILE A 41 -2.00 5.16 19.92
N LYS A 42 -2.19 3.84 19.81
CA LYS A 42 -1.80 2.87 20.85
C LYS A 42 -0.46 2.21 20.57
N GLU A 43 -0.10 2.09 19.29
CA GLU A 43 1.14 1.47 18.83
C GLU A 43 1.82 2.41 17.83
N ILE A 44 3.12 2.63 18.01
CA ILE A 44 3.91 3.45 17.09
C ILE A 44 4.11 2.68 15.79
N TRP A 45 3.82 3.33 14.67
CA TRP A 45 4.10 2.82 13.32
C TRP A 45 5.13 3.71 12.62
N ASP A 46 6.40 3.51 12.94
CA ASP A 46 7.57 4.17 12.34
C ASP A 46 8.44 3.15 11.57
N ILE A 47 9.60 3.57 11.07
CA ILE A 47 10.49 2.67 10.31
C ILE A 47 11.02 1.52 11.16
N PRO A 48 11.52 1.71 12.40
CA PRO A 48 11.86 0.60 13.28
C PRO A 48 10.73 -0.41 13.47
N ALA A 49 9.50 0.06 13.77
CA ALA A 49 8.35 -0.83 13.93
C ALA A 49 7.98 -1.57 12.64
N LEU A 50 8.13 -0.93 11.47
CA LEU A 50 7.94 -1.56 10.16
C LEU A 50 8.92 -2.71 9.93
N LEU A 51 10.21 -2.49 10.21
CA LEU A 51 11.26 -3.50 10.02
C LEU A 51 11.09 -4.69 10.98
N GLU A 52 10.70 -4.43 12.23
CA GLU A 52 10.37 -5.48 13.19
C GLU A 52 9.14 -6.28 12.74
N LYS A 53 8.12 -5.59 12.22
CA LYS A 53 6.86 -6.23 11.78
C LYS A 53 7.04 -7.09 10.52
N ILE A 54 8.00 -6.76 9.67
CA ILE A 54 8.24 -7.43 8.39
C ILE A 54 9.72 -7.84 8.27
N PRO A 55 10.16 -8.92 8.96
CA PRO A 55 11.57 -9.30 9.00
C PRO A 55 12.19 -9.66 7.64
N LYS A 56 11.36 -10.07 6.67
CA LYS A 56 11.78 -10.39 5.30
C LYS A 56 11.61 -9.22 4.32
N LEU A 57 11.36 -7.99 4.80
CA LEU A 57 11.29 -6.83 3.93
C LEU A 57 12.65 -6.62 3.27
N GLY A 58 12.69 -6.45 1.95
CA GLY A 58 13.93 -6.12 1.23
C GLY A 58 13.79 -4.94 0.28
N ALA A 59 12.55 -4.54 -0.04
CA ALA A 59 12.29 -3.35 -0.82
C ALA A 59 11.00 -2.65 -0.39
N VAL A 60 10.94 -1.33 -0.58
CA VAL A 60 9.76 -0.49 -0.35
C VAL A 60 9.49 0.39 -1.56
N ILE A 61 8.25 0.37 -2.04
CA ILE A 61 7.74 1.31 -3.03
C ILE A 61 6.76 2.27 -2.33
N ASP A 62 7.17 3.53 -2.23
CA ASP A 62 6.41 4.61 -1.59
C ASP A 62 5.64 5.45 -2.62
N LEU A 63 4.33 5.24 -2.65
CA LEU A 63 3.37 5.88 -3.54
C LEU A 63 2.79 7.20 -2.99
N THR A 64 3.26 7.72 -1.87
CA THR A 64 2.70 8.98 -1.32
C THR A 64 3.06 10.19 -2.19
N ASN A 65 2.19 11.20 -2.29
CA ASN A 65 2.50 12.42 -3.05
C ASN A 65 3.30 13.46 -2.23
N THR A 66 4.21 13.01 -1.37
CA THR A 66 5.00 13.85 -0.48
C THR A 66 6.19 13.08 0.08
N ALA A 67 7.24 13.78 0.51
CA ALA A 67 8.42 13.20 1.17
C ALA A 67 8.48 13.52 2.68
N ARG A 68 7.39 14.01 3.27
CA ARG A 68 7.42 14.56 4.65
C ARG A 68 7.23 13.54 5.78
N TYR A 69 6.78 12.33 5.47
CA TYR A 69 6.24 11.41 6.47
C TYR A 69 7.30 10.65 7.29
N TYR A 70 8.38 10.22 6.63
CA TYR A 70 9.52 9.54 7.24
C TYR A 70 10.80 9.83 6.43
N ASN A 71 11.97 9.48 6.95
CA ASN A 71 13.22 9.62 6.20
C ASN A 71 13.56 8.28 5.49
N PRO A 72 13.59 8.22 4.15
CA PRO A 72 13.91 6.98 3.44
C PRO A 72 15.34 6.48 3.68
N GLU A 73 16.25 7.33 4.17
CA GLU A 73 17.60 6.89 4.54
C GLU A 73 17.58 5.89 5.70
N GLU A 74 16.56 5.89 6.55
CA GLU A 74 16.40 4.88 7.62
C GLU A 74 16.19 3.47 7.04
N LEU A 75 15.45 3.35 5.93
CA LEU A 75 15.27 2.10 5.21
C LEU A 75 16.58 1.66 4.53
N LYS A 76 17.25 2.58 3.84
CA LYS A 76 18.51 2.28 3.13
C LYS A 76 19.61 1.86 4.09
N ALA A 77 19.71 2.50 5.26
CA ALA A 77 20.66 2.13 6.31
C ALA A 77 20.42 0.70 6.84
N ALA A 78 19.18 0.21 6.77
CA ALA A 78 18.82 -1.18 7.09
C ALA A 78 18.97 -2.14 5.89
N GLY A 79 19.56 -1.71 4.78
CA GLY A 79 19.74 -2.52 3.57
C GLY A 79 18.48 -2.68 2.71
N ILE A 80 17.42 -1.92 2.99
CA ILE A 80 16.15 -1.99 2.26
C ILE A 80 16.20 -1.08 1.04
N LEU A 81 15.92 -1.64 -0.13
CA LEU A 81 15.76 -0.86 -1.36
C LEU A 81 14.55 0.06 -1.22
N HIS A 82 14.63 1.30 -1.72
CA HIS A 82 13.52 2.23 -1.63
C HIS A 82 13.32 3.00 -2.93
N LYS A 83 12.11 2.89 -3.50
CA LYS A 83 11.68 3.68 -4.65
C LYS A 83 10.50 4.58 -4.25
N LYS A 84 10.64 5.88 -4.54
CA LYS A 84 9.57 6.87 -4.43
C LYS A 84 8.87 7.02 -5.78
N ILE A 85 7.55 6.89 -5.82
CA ILE A 85 6.73 7.23 -7.00
C ILE A 85 5.66 8.22 -6.53
N PHE A 86 5.74 9.47 -6.97
CA PHE A 86 4.77 10.51 -6.60
C PHE A 86 3.42 10.25 -7.28
N MET A 87 2.49 9.64 -6.53
CA MET A 87 1.18 9.25 -7.07
C MET A 87 0.14 10.35 -6.83
N PRO A 88 -0.55 10.86 -7.86
CA PRO A 88 -1.67 11.76 -7.65
C PRO A 88 -2.81 11.02 -6.93
N GLY A 89 -3.43 11.72 -5.97
CA GLY A 89 -4.55 11.15 -5.22
C GLY A 89 -5.86 11.24 -5.99
N ARG A 90 -6.79 10.31 -5.71
CA ARG A 90 -8.20 10.29 -6.15
C ARG A 90 -8.44 10.05 -7.65
N ILE A 91 -7.52 10.43 -8.53
CA ILE A 91 -7.57 10.12 -9.97
C ILE A 91 -6.97 8.74 -10.25
N ILE A 92 -7.39 8.10 -11.34
CA ILE A 92 -6.78 6.82 -11.78
C ILE A 92 -5.29 7.07 -11.99
N PRO A 93 -4.40 6.23 -11.43
CA PRO A 93 -2.96 6.34 -11.65
C PRO A 93 -2.60 6.49 -13.13
N PRO A 94 -1.87 7.55 -13.51
CA PRO A 94 -1.42 7.76 -14.87
C PRO A 94 -0.58 6.59 -15.40
N GLU A 95 -0.68 6.27 -16.69
CA GLU A 95 0.01 5.11 -17.27
C GLU A 95 1.55 5.20 -17.16
N ASP A 96 2.14 6.40 -17.21
CA ASP A 96 3.58 6.57 -16.96
C ASP A 96 3.99 6.13 -15.53
N LYS A 97 3.12 6.39 -14.54
CA LYS A 97 3.31 5.94 -13.15
C LYS A 97 3.06 4.44 -13.01
N VAL A 98 2.12 3.90 -13.78
CA VAL A 98 1.89 2.45 -13.87
C VAL A 98 3.13 1.76 -14.41
N THR A 99 3.67 2.21 -15.55
CA THR A 99 4.91 1.68 -16.12
C THR A 99 6.08 1.80 -15.14
N GLU A 100 6.28 2.97 -14.52
CA GLU A 100 7.35 3.16 -13.52
C GLU A 100 7.25 2.16 -12.36
N PHE A 101 6.03 1.86 -11.89
CA PHE A 101 5.81 0.86 -10.85
C PHE A 101 6.08 -0.56 -11.33
N MET A 102 5.61 -0.94 -12.52
CA MET A 102 5.85 -2.28 -13.07
C MET A 102 7.34 -2.55 -13.19
N ASP A 103 8.07 -1.62 -13.81
CA ASP A 103 9.50 -1.74 -14.04
C ASP A 103 10.28 -1.79 -12.72
N THR A 104 9.88 -0.99 -11.72
CA THR A 104 10.47 -1.04 -10.37
C THR A 104 10.26 -2.40 -9.72
N VAL A 105 9.05 -2.96 -9.81
CA VAL A 105 8.77 -4.28 -9.24
C VAL A 105 9.59 -5.34 -9.97
N ASP A 106 9.61 -5.32 -11.30
CA ASP A 106 10.37 -6.27 -12.12
C ASP A 106 11.88 -6.21 -11.77
N GLU A 107 12.44 -5.00 -11.59
CA GLU A 107 13.83 -4.80 -11.12
C GLU A 107 14.07 -5.41 -9.72
N PHE A 108 13.15 -5.18 -8.78
CA PHE A 108 13.27 -5.71 -7.42
C PHE A 108 13.10 -7.23 -7.37
N LEU A 109 12.23 -7.79 -8.21
CA LEU A 109 11.99 -9.24 -8.27
C LEU A 109 13.11 -9.99 -9.00
N GLY A 110 13.76 -9.36 -9.98
CA GLY A 110 14.77 -9.96 -10.86
C GLY A 110 16.14 -10.26 -10.22
N LYS A 111 16.31 -9.96 -8.94
CA LYS A 111 17.44 -10.43 -8.13
C LYS A 111 16.97 -11.70 -7.42
N ASP A 112 17.69 -12.82 -7.53
CA ASP A 112 17.42 -14.12 -6.87
C ASP A 112 17.36 -13.99 -5.34
N CYS A 113 16.34 -13.32 -4.83
CA CYS A 113 16.23 -12.87 -3.46
C CYS A 113 14.81 -13.13 -3.00
N GLU A 114 14.66 -13.90 -1.92
CA GLU A 114 13.36 -14.28 -1.35
C GLU A 114 12.71 -13.17 -0.50
N PHE A 115 13.13 -11.92 -0.64
CA PHE A 115 12.59 -10.82 0.14
C PHE A 115 11.19 -10.41 -0.32
N LEU A 116 10.46 -9.77 0.60
CA LEU A 116 9.16 -9.16 0.37
C LEU A 116 9.31 -7.72 -0.15
N ILE A 117 8.42 -7.35 -1.08
CA ILE A 117 8.26 -5.97 -1.55
C ILE A 117 7.13 -5.33 -0.77
N GLY A 118 7.48 -4.34 0.04
CA GLY A 118 6.55 -3.46 0.72
C GLY A 118 5.99 -2.41 -0.24
N VAL A 119 4.67 -2.27 -0.29
CA VAL A 119 4.02 -1.20 -1.07
C VAL A 119 3.12 -0.40 -0.16
N HIS A 120 3.27 0.93 -0.17
CA HIS A 120 2.40 1.80 0.61
C HIS A 120 2.03 3.08 -0.14
N CYS A 121 0.86 3.61 0.19
CA CYS A 121 0.49 4.99 -0.02
C CYS A 121 0.21 5.62 1.36
N THR A 122 -0.65 6.62 1.48
CA THR A 122 -1.00 7.19 2.79
C THR A 122 -1.69 6.15 3.68
N HIS A 123 -2.73 5.49 3.17
CA HIS A 123 -3.52 4.49 3.92
C HIS A 123 -3.17 3.04 3.56
N GLY A 124 -2.35 2.84 2.52
CA GLY A 124 -2.03 1.51 2.01
C GLY A 124 -3.22 0.79 1.39
N LEU A 125 -4.20 1.53 0.86
CA LEU A 125 -5.47 0.98 0.41
C LEU A 125 -5.74 1.24 -1.07
N ASN A 126 -6.14 2.46 -1.43
CA ASN A 126 -6.64 2.73 -2.80
C ASN A 126 -5.53 2.70 -3.86
N CYS A 127 -4.60 3.65 -3.86
CA CYS A 127 -3.49 3.65 -4.84
C CYS A 127 -2.64 2.38 -4.73
N THR A 128 -2.34 1.93 -3.51
CA THR A 128 -1.61 0.67 -3.28
C THR A 128 -2.32 -0.52 -3.90
N GLY A 129 -3.60 -0.71 -3.60
CA GLY A 129 -4.41 -1.78 -4.15
C GLY A 129 -4.50 -1.72 -5.65
N TYR A 130 -4.71 -0.53 -6.21
CA TYR A 130 -4.71 -0.35 -7.66
C TYR A 130 -3.40 -0.81 -8.30
N MET A 131 -2.26 -0.28 -7.87
CA MET A 131 -0.97 -0.60 -8.49
C MET A 131 -0.60 -2.08 -8.34
N VAL A 132 -0.85 -2.65 -7.17
CA VAL A 132 -0.58 -4.09 -6.91
C VAL A 132 -1.53 -4.99 -7.71
N CYS A 133 -2.81 -4.64 -7.81
CA CYS A 133 -3.77 -5.38 -8.63
C CYS A 133 -3.47 -5.26 -10.13
N ARG A 134 -3.09 -4.07 -10.61
CA ARG A 134 -2.61 -3.86 -11.99
C ARG A 134 -1.40 -4.74 -12.28
N TYR A 135 -0.42 -4.81 -11.38
CA TYR A 135 0.75 -5.68 -11.55
C TYR A 135 0.35 -7.16 -11.63
N MET A 136 -0.47 -7.63 -10.69
CA MET A 136 -0.97 -9.01 -10.72
C MET A 136 -1.70 -9.34 -12.03
N ARG A 137 -2.48 -8.40 -12.56
CA ARG A 137 -3.20 -8.57 -13.83
C ARG A 137 -2.26 -8.56 -15.04
N ASP A 138 -1.46 -7.51 -15.16
CA ASP A 138 -0.70 -7.18 -16.38
C ASP A 138 0.61 -7.98 -16.47
N ARG A 139 1.22 -8.34 -15.35
CA ARG A 139 2.51 -9.09 -15.30
C ARG A 139 2.35 -10.55 -14.89
N LEU A 140 1.41 -10.88 -14.01
CA LEU A 140 1.24 -12.24 -13.49
C LEU A 140 0.05 -13.00 -14.09
N GLY A 141 -0.72 -12.36 -14.97
CA GLY A 141 -1.89 -12.98 -15.63
C GLY A 141 -3.05 -13.32 -14.68
N VAL A 142 -3.07 -12.75 -13.47
CA VAL A 142 -4.16 -12.97 -12.51
C VAL A 142 -5.39 -12.17 -12.95
N PRO A 143 -6.58 -12.79 -13.08
CA PRO A 143 -7.79 -12.04 -13.43
C PRO A 143 -8.04 -10.88 -12.48
N ALA A 144 -8.42 -9.71 -12.99
CA ALA A 144 -8.56 -8.48 -12.21
C ALA A 144 -9.44 -8.64 -10.95
N LYS A 145 -10.56 -9.38 -11.10
CA LYS A 145 -11.47 -9.70 -10.00
C LYS A 145 -10.78 -10.49 -8.88
N ASP A 146 -9.90 -11.42 -9.24
CA ASP A 146 -9.18 -12.24 -8.26
C ASP A 146 -8.00 -11.48 -7.67
N ALA A 147 -7.33 -10.64 -8.46
CA ALA A 147 -6.32 -9.70 -8.00
C ALA A 147 -6.87 -8.79 -6.90
N ILE A 148 -8.04 -8.17 -7.13
CA ILE A 148 -8.74 -7.33 -6.13
C ILE A 148 -9.04 -8.14 -4.88
N LYS A 149 -9.68 -9.32 -4.99
CA LYS A 149 -10.01 -10.16 -3.83
C LYS A 149 -8.79 -10.55 -3.01
N LYS A 150 -7.70 -10.95 -3.67
CA LYS A 150 -6.44 -11.33 -3.00
C LYS A 150 -5.83 -10.15 -2.26
N PHE A 151 -5.80 -8.97 -2.90
CA PHE A 151 -5.35 -7.74 -2.26
C PHE A 151 -6.20 -7.40 -1.03
N GLU A 152 -7.53 -7.34 -1.19
CA GLU A 152 -8.44 -6.94 -0.11
C GLU A 152 -8.36 -7.91 1.07
N LYS A 153 -8.33 -9.23 0.80
CA LYS A 153 -8.14 -10.28 1.82
C LYS A 153 -6.84 -10.08 2.58
N ALA A 154 -5.73 -9.86 1.89
CA ALA A 154 -4.44 -9.66 2.53
C ALA A 154 -4.36 -8.33 3.29
N ARG A 155 -4.93 -7.25 2.74
CA ARG A 155 -4.92 -5.91 3.33
C ARG A 155 -5.90 -5.78 4.50
N GLY A 156 -6.98 -6.55 4.51
CA GLY A 156 -8.06 -6.54 5.49
C GLY A 156 -9.15 -5.49 5.25
N TYR A 157 -9.15 -4.84 4.09
CA TYR A 157 -10.08 -3.75 3.73
C TYR A 157 -10.40 -3.81 2.24
N GLN A 158 -11.62 -3.40 1.88
CA GLN A 158 -11.99 -3.23 0.48
C GLN A 158 -11.36 -1.98 -0.12
N ILE A 159 -11.05 -2.01 -1.43
CA ILE A 159 -10.71 -0.80 -2.16
C ILE A 159 -11.94 0.11 -2.17
N GLU A 160 -11.79 1.33 -1.65
CA GLU A 160 -12.90 2.26 -1.45
C GLU A 160 -13.24 3.03 -2.74
N ARG A 161 -12.28 3.16 -3.65
CA ARG A 161 -12.38 4.01 -4.85
C ARG A 161 -12.98 3.23 -6.01
N GLU A 162 -14.25 3.51 -6.31
CA GLU A 162 -14.99 2.84 -7.38
C GLU A 162 -14.40 3.09 -8.77
N ASN A 163 -13.85 4.29 -9.01
CA ASN A 163 -13.14 4.58 -10.26
C ASN A 163 -11.91 3.68 -10.45
N TYR A 164 -11.26 3.24 -9.37
CA TYR A 164 -10.09 2.36 -9.44
C TYR A 164 -10.52 0.91 -9.72
N THR A 165 -11.56 0.42 -9.04
CA THR A 165 -12.05 -0.95 -9.25
C THR A 165 -12.71 -1.10 -10.62
N ALA A 166 -13.44 -0.10 -11.10
CA ALA A 166 -14.02 -0.11 -12.44
C ALA A 166 -12.93 -0.20 -13.53
N ASP A 167 -11.90 0.65 -13.43
CA ASP A 167 -10.76 0.63 -14.36
C ASP A 167 -10.02 -0.72 -14.35
N LEU A 168 -9.76 -1.28 -13.16
CA LEU A 168 -9.15 -2.60 -13.03
C LEU A 168 -9.97 -3.70 -13.73
N LEU A 169 -11.30 -3.65 -13.58
CA LEU A 169 -12.25 -4.60 -14.14
C LEU A 169 -12.57 -4.36 -15.62
N GLY A 170 -12.04 -3.30 -16.22
CA GLY A 170 -12.29 -2.94 -17.62
C GLY A 170 -13.70 -2.39 -17.87
N THR A 171 -14.35 -1.83 -16.85
CA THR A 171 -15.63 -1.13 -16.97
C THR A 171 -15.43 0.38 -16.96
N THR A 172 -16.42 1.13 -17.47
CA THR A 172 -16.35 2.59 -17.50
C THR A 172 -16.20 3.17 -16.09
N PRO A 173 -15.09 3.86 -15.77
CA PRO A 173 -14.89 4.40 -14.43
C PRO A 173 -15.83 5.58 -14.15
N PRO A 174 -16.49 5.64 -12.98
CA PRO A 174 -17.18 6.84 -12.56
C PRO A 174 -16.18 8.00 -12.35
N PRO A 175 -16.65 9.26 -12.35
CA PRO A 175 -15.82 10.40 -11.98
C PRO A 175 -15.18 10.21 -10.59
N PRO A 176 -13.98 10.75 -10.35
CA PRO A 176 -13.33 10.67 -9.04
C PRO A 176 -14.21 11.22 -7.92
N ASP A 177 -14.35 10.46 -6.83
CA ASP A 177 -15.00 10.96 -5.62
C ASP A 177 -14.15 12.08 -4.99
N VAL A 178 -14.63 13.31 -5.05
CA VAL A 178 -13.99 14.49 -4.46
C VAL A 178 -14.49 14.79 -3.04
N GLY A 179 -15.44 14.01 -2.53
CA GLY A 179 -16.01 14.15 -1.20
C GLY A 179 -15.02 13.91 -0.07
N ASN A 180 -15.42 14.36 1.12
CA ASN A 180 -14.65 14.22 2.36
C ASN A 180 -15.15 13.05 3.25
N SER A 181 -16.20 12.35 2.81
CA SER A 181 -16.85 11.29 3.58
C SER A 181 -16.67 9.96 2.86
N THR A 182 -15.53 9.31 3.05
CA THR A 182 -15.34 7.93 2.59
C THR A 182 -15.48 6.99 3.79
N GLU A 183 -16.50 6.13 3.76
CA GLU A 183 -16.69 5.09 4.78
C GLU A 183 -15.60 4.03 4.68
N ILE A 184 -15.06 3.63 5.84
CA ILE A 184 -14.06 2.57 5.92
C ILE A 184 -14.78 1.23 5.82
N LYS A 185 -14.34 0.39 4.88
CA LYS A 185 -14.94 -0.92 4.58
C LYS A 185 -14.02 -2.06 5.04
N PRO A 186 -13.97 -2.40 6.35
CA PRO A 186 -13.18 -3.52 6.84
C PRO A 186 -13.75 -4.84 6.35
N LEU A 187 -12.90 -5.80 6.03
CA LEU A 187 -13.35 -7.16 5.78
C LEU A 187 -13.64 -7.89 7.10
N PRO A 188 -14.66 -8.76 7.16
CA PRO A 188 -14.88 -9.64 8.29
C PRO A 188 -13.62 -10.46 8.54
N GLN A 189 -13.18 -10.56 9.80
CA GLN A 189 -12.15 -11.52 10.15
C GLN A 189 -12.74 -12.91 9.89
N GLN A 190 -12.12 -13.69 9.01
CA GLN A 190 -12.47 -15.11 8.92
C GLN A 190 -12.15 -15.70 10.30
N GLY A 191 -13.20 -16.09 11.04
CA GLY A 191 -13.03 -16.82 12.28
C GLY A 191 -12.17 -18.04 11.99
N ASN A 192 -11.22 -18.34 12.88
CA ASN A 192 -10.50 -19.59 12.85
C ASN A 192 -11.53 -20.72 12.82
N CYS A 193 -11.67 -21.39 11.68
CA CYS A 193 -12.21 -22.74 11.68
C CYS A 193 -11.15 -23.60 12.36
N ASN A 194 -11.41 -23.93 13.63
CA ASN A 194 -10.76 -25.02 14.34
C ASN A 194 -10.93 -26.34 13.58
#